data_AF-A0A9D5Q140-F1
#
_entry.id   AF-A0A9D5Q140-F1
#
_cell.length_a   1.000
_cell.length_b   1.000
_cell.length_c   1.000
_cell.angle_alpha   90.00
_cell.angle_beta   90.00
_cell.angle_gamma   90.00
#
_symmetry.space_group_name_H-M   'P 1'
#
loop_
_entity.id
_entity.type
_entity.pdbx_description
1 polymer ?
#
loop_
_entity_poly.entity_id
_entity_poly.type
_entity_poly.pdbx_seq_one_letter_code
_entity_poly.pdbx_strand_id
1 'polypeptide(L)'
;MKTKNSGQTSLAKQMGLGRFIASAIFLFNPYINIIDILPDFFGILLLLKALNKWADLCPNIADAVAGLSKYRWFMLLKMFAMILVPLVDDTYVLVLTFGFMAIEFIYLIPAIGRIFDGFEYFGTRFNGRAIFVNLKNVRTLTYVLFAGKSVLGLLPELCSLSNFDHLGYVTAGVQIDYGDYKYLLLGLQLFLSSLIGILWLVNIIPYFKRIAADTEFLGRVMRDYDLEITQNVGLGFRRSLRSVVTLLIAGFVFFPNLWLDGINVIPTFVGAIFLAVAMAKLRKISLGSKWTVWWQIIFAAISAVSYAASILFGLFYSISSIMRDFTAYEFYNITRILSILEYAAMAVSVYMIYGELRRLIRMHLGPDPDVTDRRLTDIYASQQHEADNSIVAGFIGFLVAFATNVAYLIMRADIDIAYWIIPFLAFGIWFIYVISSLSQLYDQIEYKYI
;
A
#
# COMPACT_ATOMS: atom_id res chain seq x y z
N MET A 1 -22.60 11.69 -41.06
CA MET A 1 -21.28 11.08 -40.78
C MET A 1 -20.74 11.67 -39.48
N LYS A 2 -20.78 10.92 -38.38
CA LYS A 2 -20.18 11.33 -37.09
C LYS A 2 -18.69 10.99 -37.15
N THR A 3 -17.83 12.00 -37.26
CA THR A 3 -16.39 11.86 -37.12
C THR A 3 -16.08 11.46 -35.67
N LYS A 4 -15.65 10.21 -35.51
CA LYS A 4 -15.20 9.64 -34.25
C LYS A 4 -13.78 10.20 -34.01
N ASN A 5 -13.66 11.26 -33.22
CA ASN A 5 -12.35 11.73 -32.73
C ASN A 5 -11.74 10.67 -31.81
N SER A 6 -11.02 9.72 -32.40
CA SER A 6 -10.16 8.77 -31.71
C SER A 6 -8.91 9.50 -31.20
N GLY A 7 -9.00 10.09 -30.00
CA GLY A 7 -7.83 10.69 -29.35
C GLY A 7 -8.10 11.53 -28.11
N GLN A 8 -9.28 12.14 -27.97
CA GLN A 8 -9.62 12.92 -26.79
C GLN A 8 -10.12 12.00 -25.67
N THR A 9 -9.29 11.78 -24.66
CA THR A 9 -9.73 11.15 -23.42
C THR A 9 -10.83 12.02 -22.79
N SER A 10 -12.00 11.43 -22.49
CA SER A 10 -13.10 12.13 -21.81
C SER A 10 -12.61 12.90 -20.59
N LEU A 11 -13.07 14.15 -20.40
CA LEU A 11 -12.71 15.01 -19.27
C LEU A 11 -12.90 14.29 -17.92
N ALA A 12 -13.97 13.50 -17.79
CA ALA A 12 -14.22 12.69 -16.60
C ALA A 12 -13.12 11.65 -16.33
N LYS A 13 -12.56 11.04 -17.39
CA LYS A 13 -11.42 10.12 -17.28
C LYS A 13 -10.14 10.87 -16.89
N GLN A 14 -9.94 12.07 -17.42
CA GLN A 14 -8.79 12.92 -17.10
C GLN A 14 -8.83 13.44 -15.65
N MET A 15 -10.02 13.72 -15.12
CA MET A 15 -10.26 14.12 -13.72
C MET A 15 -10.35 12.94 -12.74
N GLY A 16 -10.14 11.71 -13.21
CA GLY A 16 -10.07 10.53 -12.34
C GLY A 16 -11.41 10.01 -11.80
N LEU A 17 -12.56 10.48 -12.30
CA LEU A 17 -13.89 10.04 -11.82
C LEU A 17 -14.16 8.55 -12.06
N GLY A 18 -13.58 7.96 -13.12
CA GLY A 18 -13.63 6.50 -13.32
C GLY A 18 -12.88 5.73 -12.22
N ARG A 19 -11.82 6.31 -11.65
CA ARG A 19 -11.06 5.70 -10.54
C ARG A 19 -11.80 5.83 -9.21
N PHE A 20 -12.60 6.88 -9.02
CA PHE A 20 -13.53 6.99 -7.89
C PHE A 20 -14.55 5.86 -7.89
N ILE A 21 -15.17 5.61 -9.05
CA ILE A 21 -16.17 4.54 -9.18
C ILE A 21 -15.51 3.18 -8.95
N ALA A 22 -14.32 2.94 -9.53
CA ALA A 22 -13.58 1.70 -9.28
C ALA A 22 -13.20 1.55 -7.81
N SER A 23 -12.73 2.62 -7.16
CA SER A 23 -12.43 2.65 -5.72
C SER A 23 -13.64 2.28 -4.88
N ALA A 24 -14.83 2.84 -5.20
CA ALA A 24 -16.06 2.52 -4.48
C ALA A 24 -16.43 1.03 -4.56
N ILE A 25 -16.18 0.38 -5.70
CA ILE A 25 -16.43 -1.06 -5.86
C ILE A 25 -15.51 -1.90 -4.96
N PHE A 26 -14.24 -1.50 -4.78
CA PHE A 26 -13.35 -2.17 -3.84
C PHE A 26 -13.75 -1.90 -2.38
N LEU A 27 -14.03 -0.64 -2.03
CA LEU A 27 -14.35 -0.25 -0.64
C LEU A 27 -15.71 -0.74 -0.14
N PHE A 28 -16.59 -1.16 -1.04
CA PHE A 28 -17.85 -1.81 -0.72
C PHE A 28 -17.66 -3.12 0.06
N ASN A 29 -16.52 -3.79 -0.11
CA ASN A 29 -16.35 -5.19 0.26
C ASN A 29 -16.77 -5.49 1.70
N PRO A 30 -17.70 -6.43 1.93
CA PRO A 30 -17.99 -6.89 3.28
C PRO A 30 -16.83 -7.79 3.74
N TYR A 31 -16.13 -7.38 4.79
CA TYR A 31 -15.06 -8.20 5.35
C TYR A 31 -15.61 -9.18 6.40
N ILE A 32 -14.96 -10.33 6.56
CA ILE A 32 -15.20 -11.30 7.62
C ILE A 32 -14.00 -11.19 8.57
N ASN A 33 -14.21 -10.66 9.78
CA ASN A 33 -13.12 -10.32 10.72
C ASN A 33 -12.09 -9.36 10.09
N ILE A 34 -10.84 -9.78 9.96
CA ILE A 34 -9.78 -9.04 9.27
C ILE A 34 -9.76 -9.39 7.78
N ILE A 35 -10.35 -10.53 7.35
CA ILE A 35 -10.26 -11.04 5.98
C ILE A 35 -11.10 -10.21 5.02
N ASP A 36 -10.41 -9.60 4.07
CA ASP A 36 -10.97 -8.69 3.08
C ASP A 36 -10.85 -9.33 1.69
N ILE A 37 -11.94 -9.94 1.21
CA ILE A 37 -12.02 -10.64 -0.10
C ILE A 37 -11.50 -9.76 -1.26
N LEU A 38 -11.83 -8.47 -1.25
CA LEU A 38 -11.27 -7.45 -2.11
C LEU A 38 -10.45 -6.51 -1.24
N PRO A 39 -9.11 -6.54 -1.29
CA PRO A 39 -8.32 -5.76 -0.35
C PRO A 39 -8.62 -4.26 -0.46
N ASP A 40 -9.17 -3.67 0.60
CA ASP A 40 -9.52 -2.25 0.75
C ASP A 40 -8.31 -1.36 0.45
N PHE A 41 -7.09 -1.88 0.64
CA PHE A 41 -5.84 -1.26 0.21
C PHE A 41 -5.86 -0.81 -1.25
N PHE A 42 -6.32 -1.66 -2.19
CA PHE A 42 -6.44 -1.29 -3.60
C PHE A 42 -7.52 -0.22 -3.81
N GLY A 43 -8.61 -0.30 -3.05
CA GLY A 43 -9.66 0.72 -3.02
C GLY A 43 -9.12 2.10 -2.63
N ILE A 44 -8.33 2.19 -1.56
CA ILE A 44 -7.71 3.43 -1.10
C ILE A 44 -6.64 3.94 -2.08
N LEU A 45 -5.84 3.06 -2.70
CA LEU A 45 -4.89 3.47 -3.74
C LEU A 45 -5.58 4.08 -4.97
N LEU A 46 -6.72 3.51 -5.37
CA LEU A 46 -7.54 4.06 -6.45
C LEU A 46 -8.16 5.40 -6.05
N LEU A 47 -8.62 5.53 -4.80
CA LEU A 47 -9.19 6.78 -4.26
C LEU A 47 -8.15 7.90 -4.27
N LEU A 48 -6.95 7.66 -3.75
CA LEU A 48 -5.84 8.61 -3.76
C LEU A 48 -5.52 9.06 -5.20
N LYS A 49 -5.40 8.13 -6.14
CA LYS A 49 -5.17 8.45 -7.56
C LYS A 49 -6.33 9.19 -8.23
N ALA A 50 -7.54 9.06 -7.69
CA ALA A 50 -8.72 9.79 -8.17
C ALA A 50 -8.73 11.22 -7.64
N LEU A 51 -8.36 11.41 -6.36
CA LEU A 51 -8.35 12.70 -5.66
C LEU A 51 -7.19 13.61 -6.02
N ASN A 52 -6.04 13.07 -6.45
CA ASN A 52 -4.80 13.85 -6.65
C ASN A 52 -5.01 15.17 -7.41
N LYS A 53 -5.70 15.17 -8.57
CA LYS A 53 -5.92 16.41 -9.33
C LYS A 53 -6.82 17.41 -8.62
N TRP A 54 -7.78 16.92 -7.85
CA TRP A 54 -8.72 17.74 -7.09
C TRP A 54 -8.06 18.34 -5.85
N ALA A 55 -7.14 17.60 -5.22
CA ALA A 55 -6.34 18.04 -4.10
C ALA A 55 -5.50 19.28 -4.43
N ASP A 56 -5.05 19.39 -5.68
CA ASP A 56 -4.19 20.50 -6.08
C ASP A 56 -4.93 21.84 -6.17
N LEU A 57 -6.24 21.78 -6.42
CA LEU A 57 -7.10 22.96 -6.57
C LEU A 57 -7.86 23.31 -5.28
N CYS A 58 -7.94 22.39 -4.31
CA CYS A 58 -8.71 22.58 -3.09
C CYS A 58 -7.96 22.05 -1.86
N PRO A 59 -7.68 22.89 -0.85
CA PRO A 59 -6.96 22.49 0.35
C PRO A 59 -7.70 21.44 1.17
N ASN A 60 -9.03 21.46 1.22
CA ASN A 60 -9.81 20.42 1.92
C ASN A 60 -9.52 19.03 1.35
N ILE A 61 -9.42 18.90 0.03
CA ILE A 61 -9.10 17.63 -0.60
C ILE A 61 -7.62 17.27 -0.43
N ALA A 62 -6.71 18.25 -0.43
CA ALA A 62 -5.31 18.02 -0.09
C ALA A 62 -5.14 17.41 1.32
N ASP A 63 -5.87 17.97 2.29
CA ASP A 63 -5.89 17.48 3.67
C ASP A 63 -6.48 16.06 3.77
N ALA A 64 -7.49 15.74 2.97
CA ALA A 64 -8.04 14.39 2.88
C ALA A 64 -7.01 13.40 2.27
N VAL A 65 -6.34 13.80 1.20
CA VAL A 65 -5.29 13.00 0.55
C VAL A 65 -4.11 12.76 1.50
N ALA A 66 -3.72 13.75 2.30
CA ALA A 66 -2.68 13.60 3.31
C ALA A 66 -3.06 12.55 4.38
N GLY A 67 -4.29 12.59 4.89
CA GLY A 67 -4.82 11.59 5.83
C GLY A 67 -4.88 10.19 5.22
N LEU A 68 -5.47 10.06 4.03
CA LEU A 68 -5.57 8.79 3.30
C LEU A 68 -4.21 8.23 2.90
N SER A 69 -3.22 9.08 2.64
CA SER A 69 -1.85 8.66 2.33
C SER A 69 -1.14 8.05 3.53
N LYS A 70 -1.52 8.40 4.77
CA LYS A 70 -1.05 7.71 5.98
C LYS A 70 -1.84 6.41 6.16
N TYR A 71 -3.17 6.48 6.00
CA TYR A 71 -4.08 5.35 6.12
C TYR A 71 -3.73 4.15 5.23
N ARG A 72 -3.27 4.40 3.98
CA ARG A 72 -2.89 3.31 3.05
C ARG A 72 -1.86 2.35 3.63
N TRP A 73 -0.95 2.82 4.50
CA TRP A 73 0.08 1.99 5.11
C TRP A 73 -0.51 1.07 6.18
N PHE A 74 -1.48 1.56 6.94
CA PHE A 74 -2.24 0.72 7.87
C PHE A 74 -3.12 -0.29 7.14
N MET A 75 -3.65 0.05 5.97
CA MET A 75 -4.35 -0.90 5.12
C MET A 75 -3.43 -1.98 4.54
N LEU A 76 -2.19 -1.62 4.20
CA LEU A 76 -1.18 -2.59 3.81
C LEU A 76 -0.84 -3.53 4.98
N LEU A 77 -0.69 -2.98 6.19
CA LEU A 77 -0.48 -3.76 7.41
C LEU A 77 -1.67 -4.69 7.70
N LYS A 78 -2.91 -4.21 7.54
CA LYS A 78 -4.14 -5.01 7.66
C LYS A 78 -4.12 -6.19 6.70
N MET A 79 -3.72 -5.96 5.45
CA MET A 79 -3.59 -7.02 4.44
C MET A 79 -2.56 -8.09 4.83
N PHE A 80 -1.43 -7.72 5.46
CA PHE A 80 -0.49 -8.69 6.02
C PHE A 80 -1.05 -9.42 7.24
N ALA A 81 -1.74 -8.70 8.13
CA ALA A 81 -2.36 -9.28 9.31
C ALA A 81 -3.40 -10.36 8.94
N MET A 82 -4.08 -10.25 7.78
CA MET A 82 -4.97 -11.29 7.26
C MET A 82 -4.28 -12.65 7.11
N ILE A 83 -3.00 -12.67 6.71
CA ILE A 83 -2.24 -13.91 6.55
C ILE A 83 -1.93 -14.54 7.91
N LEU A 84 -1.84 -13.71 8.96
CA LEU A 84 -1.58 -14.17 10.33
C LEU A 84 -2.84 -14.68 11.04
N VAL A 85 -4.04 -14.27 10.61
CA VAL A 85 -5.32 -14.66 11.27
C VAL A 85 -5.44 -16.17 11.50
N PRO A 86 -5.12 -17.07 10.55
CA PRO A 86 -5.25 -18.51 10.77
C PRO A 86 -4.20 -19.09 11.74
N LEU A 87 -3.17 -18.32 12.08
CA LEU A 87 -1.99 -18.75 12.85
C LEU A 87 -1.99 -18.21 14.28
N VAL A 88 -2.94 -17.34 14.65
CA VAL A 88 -2.97 -16.66 15.94
C VAL A 88 -4.28 -16.92 16.66
N ASP A 89 -4.22 -16.94 17.99
CA ASP A 89 -5.41 -17.14 18.83
C ASP A 89 -6.43 -16.02 18.65
N ASP A 90 -7.71 -16.34 18.92
CA ASP A 90 -8.85 -15.42 18.80
C ASP A 90 -8.64 -14.08 19.53
N THR A 91 -7.95 -14.08 20.67
CA THR A 91 -7.60 -12.86 21.42
C THR A 91 -6.75 -11.88 20.61
N TYR A 92 -5.80 -12.39 19.82
CA TYR A 92 -4.97 -11.55 18.94
C TYR A 92 -5.78 -11.03 17.76
N VAL A 93 -6.70 -11.84 17.21
CA VAL A 93 -7.61 -11.41 16.15
C VAL A 93 -8.50 -10.26 16.62
N LEU A 94 -9.02 -10.33 17.85
CA LEU A 94 -9.78 -9.24 18.47
C LEU A 94 -8.95 -7.96 18.59
N VAL A 95 -7.74 -8.03 19.15
CA VAL A 95 -6.87 -6.86 19.36
C VAL A 95 -6.52 -6.20 18.02
N LEU A 96 -6.19 -6.99 17.00
CA LEU A 96 -5.90 -6.49 15.67
C LEU A 96 -7.14 -5.85 15.02
N THR A 97 -8.30 -6.50 15.10
CA THR A 97 -9.57 -5.99 14.55
C THR A 97 -9.95 -4.65 15.19
N PHE A 98 -9.84 -4.55 16.52
CA PHE A 98 -10.06 -3.31 17.26
C PHE A 98 -9.05 -2.22 16.89
N GLY A 99 -7.76 -2.56 16.82
CA GLY A 99 -6.70 -1.61 16.45
C GLY A 99 -6.92 -1.04 15.04
N PHE A 100 -7.23 -1.89 14.07
CA PHE A 100 -7.55 -1.44 12.71
C PHE A 100 -8.78 -0.55 12.71
N MET A 101 -9.87 -0.96 13.35
CA MET A 101 -11.09 -0.16 13.48
C MET A 101 -10.79 1.26 14.00
N ALA A 102 -10.06 1.38 15.12
CA ALA A 102 -9.69 2.69 15.67
C ALA A 102 -8.93 3.57 14.67
N ILE A 103 -8.01 2.98 13.90
CA ILE A 103 -7.26 3.67 12.84
C ILE A 103 -8.18 4.11 11.70
N GLU A 104 -9.18 3.30 11.30
CA GLU A 104 -10.17 3.67 10.29
C GLU A 104 -10.96 4.92 10.75
N PHE A 105 -11.37 4.95 12.03
CA PHE A 105 -12.05 6.12 12.60
C PHE A 105 -11.16 7.37 12.65
N ILE A 106 -9.86 7.23 12.94
CA ILE A 106 -8.93 8.37 13.02
C ILE A 106 -8.63 8.97 11.65
N TYR A 107 -8.44 8.15 10.60
CA TYR A 107 -7.98 8.64 9.31
C TYR A 107 -9.06 8.68 8.22
N LEU A 108 -9.91 7.66 8.12
CA LEU A 108 -10.86 7.53 7.01
C LEU A 108 -12.09 8.42 7.22
N ILE A 109 -12.68 8.41 8.42
CA ILE A 109 -13.90 9.19 8.72
C ILE A 109 -13.68 10.70 8.54
N PRO A 110 -12.61 11.33 9.06
CA PRO A 110 -12.33 12.74 8.79
C PRO A 110 -12.05 13.03 7.31
N ALA A 111 -11.34 12.13 6.62
CA ALA A 111 -11.04 12.29 5.20
C ALA A 111 -12.31 12.31 4.33
N ILE A 112 -13.32 11.48 4.64
CA ILE A 112 -14.61 11.48 3.95
C ILE A 112 -15.26 12.86 4.03
N GLY A 113 -15.30 13.47 5.22
CA GLY A 113 -15.87 14.80 5.40
C GLY A 113 -15.21 15.83 4.51
N ARG A 114 -13.88 15.90 4.56
CA ARG A 114 -13.07 16.81 3.76
C ARG A 114 -13.22 16.61 2.25
N ILE A 115 -13.39 15.37 1.79
CA ILE A 115 -13.66 15.08 0.37
C ILE A 115 -14.98 15.71 -0.06
N PHE A 116 -16.05 15.51 0.71
CA PHE A 116 -17.36 16.08 0.38
C PHE A 116 -17.37 17.60 0.49
N ASP A 117 -16.73 18.18 1.51
CA ASP A 117 -16.58 19.64 1.65
C ASP A 117 -15.79 20.23 0.47
N GLY A 118 -14.78 19.51 -0.01
CA GLY A 118 -14.03 19.88 -1.22
C GLY A 118 -14.90 19.86 -2.48
N PHE A 119 -15.69 18.80 -2.69
CA PHE A 119 -16.63 18.76 -3.82
C PHE A 119 -17.67 19.88 -3.73
N GLU A 120 -18.20 20.18 -2.54
CA GLU A 120 -19.12 21.30 -2.33
C GLU A 120 -18.49 22.64 -2.73
N TYR A 121 -17.24 22.88 -2.35
CA TYR A 121 -16.45 24.03 -2.80
C TYR A 121 -16.31 24.10 -4.33
N PHE A 122 -16.03 22.99 -5.00
CA PHE A 122 -15.99 22.96 -6.47
C PHE A 122 -17.37 23.28 -7.08
N GLY A 123 -18.44 22.76 -6.49
CA GLY A 123 -19.81 23.04 -6.90
C GLY A 123 -20.14 24.53 -6.85
N THR A 124 -19.73 25.23 -5.79
CA THR A 124 -19.94 26.69 -5.64
C THR A 124 -19.02 27.50 -6.55
N ARG A 125 -17.70 27.22 -6.56
CA ARG A 125 -16.70 27.98 -7.33
C ARG A 125 -16.92 27.89 -8.84
N PHE A 126 -17.27 26.71 -9.35
CA PHE A 126 -17.40 26.47 -10.79
C PHE A 126 -18.85 26.34 -11.26
N ASN A 127 -19.82 26.63 -10.40
CA ASN A 127 -21.27 26.54 -10.67
C ASN A 127 -21.68 25.15 -11.20
N GLY A 128 -21.20 24.11 -10.52
CA GLY A 128 -21.45 22.70 -10.81
C GLY A 128 -22.70 22.19 -10.10
N ARG A 129 -23.88 22.37 -10.71
CA ARG A 129 -25.16 21.99 -10.10
C ARG A 129 -25.27 20.48 -9.81
N ALA A 130 -24.61 19.65 -10.62
CA ALA A 130 -24.64 18.19 -10.48
C ALA A 130 -24.12 17.70 -9.12
N ILE A 131 -23.22 18.45 -8.47
CA ILE A 131 -22.62 18.11 -7.18
C ILE A 131 -23.64 18.19 -6.05
N PHE A 132 -24.56 19.16 -6.08
CA PHE A 132 -25.52 19.36 -4.99
C PHE A 132 -26.65 18.32 -5.00
N VAL A 133 -26.85 17.60 -6.10
CA VAL A 133 -27.94 16.63 -6.24
C VAL A 133 -27.67 15.39 -5.38
N ASN A 134 -28.42 15.24 -4.29
CA ASN A 134 -28.30 14.18 -3.28
C ASN A 134 -26.98 14.20 -2.47
N LEU A 135 -26.24 15.31 -2.46
CA LEU A 135 -24.97 15.42 -1.72
C LEU A 135 -25.09 14.97 -0.27
N LYS A 136 -26.09 15.50 0.46
CA LYS A 136 -26.33 15.17 1.88
C LYS A 136 -26.57 13.68 2.09
N ASN A 137 -27.46 13.08 1.29
CA ASN A 137 -27.79 11.65 1.41
C ASN A 137 -26.58 10.77 1.13
N VAL A 138 -25.82 11.08 0.07
CA VAL A 138 -24.62 10.33 -0.31
C VAL A 138 -23.54 10.46 0.76
N ARG A 139 -23.34 11.66 1.32
CA ARG A 139 -22.42 11.91 2.44
C ARG A 139 -22.80 11.11 3.67
N THR A 140 -24.06 11.17 4.10
CA THR A 140 -24.56 10.40 5.26
C THR A 140 -24.42 8.90 5.05
N LEU A 141 -24.81 8.37 3.90
CA LEU A 141 -24.65 6.93 3.59
C LEU A 141 -23.19 6.49 3.59
N THR A 142 -22.27 7.35 3.13
CA THR A 142 -20.83 7.05 3.17
C THR A 142 -20.34 6.94 4.61
N TYR A 143 -20.75 7.84 5.51
CA TYR A 143 -20.42 7.72 6.93
C TYR A 143 -21.02 6.46 7.55
N VAL A 144 -22.30 6.17 7.28
CA VAL A 144 -22.98 4.98 7.80
C VAL A 144 -22.30 3.70 7.33
N LEU A 145 -21.88 3.64 6.06
CA LEU A 145 -21.13 2.49 5.56
C LEU A 145 -19.83 2.30 6.32
N PHE A 146 -18.95 3.30 6.35
CA PHE A 146 -17.62 3.10 6.92
C PHE A 146 -17.69 2.91 8.43
N ALA A 147 -18.45 3.73 9.17
CA ALA A 147 -18.60 3.54 10.61
C ALA A 147 -19.33 2.23 10.94
N GLY A 148 -20.41 1.91 10.21
CA GLY A 148 -21.21 0.71 10.43
C GLY A 148 -20.44 -0.57 10.12
N LYS A 149 -19.72 -0.61 8.99
CA LYS A 149 -18.84 -1.72 8.61
C LYS A 149 -17.77 -1.93 9.69
N SER A 150 -17.07 -0.88 10.12
CA SER A 150 -16.06 -0.95 11.17
C SER A 150 -16.61 -1.50 12.50
N VAL A 151 -17.79 -1.04 12.95
CA VAL A 151 -18.43 -1.49 14.19
C VAL A 151 -18.96 -2.92 14.10
N LEU A 152 -19.68 -3.25 13.02
CA LEU A 152 -20.19 -4.60 12.79
C LEU A 152 -19.05 -5.62 12.68
N GLY A 153 -17.90 -5.18 12.17
CA GLY A 153 -16.68 -5.97 12.09
C GLY A 153 -16.07 -6.43 13.41
N LEU A 154 -16.23 -5.62 14.45
CA LEU A 154 -15.71 -5.92 15.78
C LEU A 154 -16.62 -6.89 16.53
N LEU A 155 -17.92 -6.89 16.20
CA LEU A 155 -18.96 -7.51 17.02
C LEU A 155 -18.79 -9.02 17.21
N PRO A 156 -18.47 -9.83 16.18
CA PRO A 156 -18.22 -11.26 16.40
C PRO A 156 -16.95 -11.54 17.19
N GLU A 157 -15.93 -10.69 17.06
CA GLU A 157 -14.67 -10.88 17.80
C GLU A 157 -14.81 -10.57 19.29
N LEU A 158 -15.80 -9.78 19.71
CA LEU A 158 -16.09 -9.58 21.13
C LEU A 158 -16.46 -10.88 21.85
N CYS A 159 -16.91 -11.92 21.12
CA CYS A 159 -17.19 -13.23 21.70
C CYS A 159 -15.94 -13.90 22.27
N SER A 160 -14.74 -13.53 21.80
CA SER A 160 -13.49 -14.07 22.34
C SER A 160 -13.25 -13.63 23.79
N LEU A 161 -13.87 -12.54 24.25
CA LEU A 161 -13.78 -12.07 25.64
C LEU A 161 -14.55 -12.98 26.62
N SER A 162 -15.43 -13.84 26.11
CA SER A 162 -16.27 -14.73 26.90
C SER A 162 -15.94 -16.22 26.71
N ASN A 163 -14.85 -16.57 26.01
CA ASN A 163 -14.42 -17.96 25.92
C ASN A 163 -13.88 -18.41 27.29
N PHE A 164 -14.60 -19.34 27.94
CA PHE A 164 -14.28 -19.82 29.29
C PHE A 164 -13.32 -21.03 29.31
N ASP A 165 -12.80 -21.46 28.16
CA ASP A 165 -11.92 -22.63 28.01
C ASP A 165 -10.62 -22.58 28.84
N HIS A 166 -10.26 -21.42 29.39
CA HIS A 166 -9.05 -21.22 30.20
C HIS A 166 -9.32 -20.76 31.64
N LEU A 167 -10.59 -20.62 32.04
CA LEU A 167 -10.99 -20.28 33.40
C LEU A 167 -11.37 -21.58 34.11
N GLY A 168 -10.39 -22.23 34.75
CA GLY A 168 -10.64 -23.41 35.58
C GLY A 168 -11.78 -23.18 36.57
N TYR A 169 -12.58 -24.21 36.86
CA TYR A 169 -13.79 -24.25 37.72
C TYR A 169 -14.18 -22.95 38.45
N VAL A 170 -14.65 -21.92 37.74
CA VAL A 170 -15.36 -20.79 38.37
C VAL A 170 -16.85 -21.01 38.19
N THR A 171 -17.43 -21.67 39.19
CA THR A 171 -18.88 -21.90 39.33
C THR A 171 -19.55 -20.69 39.98
N ALA A 172 -20.19 -19.83 39.19
CA ALA A 172 -21.34 -19.02 39.63
C ALA A 172 -22.03 -18.31 38.45
N GLY A 173 -23.25 -18.73 38.12
CA GLY A 173 -24.15 -18.08 37.16
C GLY A 173 -24.40 -18.88 35.88
N VAL A 174 -25.54 -18.63 35.21
CA VAL A 174 -25.80 -19.10 33.83
C VAL A 174 -24.77 -18.42 32.93
N GLN A 175 -23.61 -19.05 32.77
CA GLN A 175 -22.58 -18.60 31.84
C GLN A 175 -23.03 -19.02 30.45
N ILE A 176 -23.61 -18.08 29.70
CA ILE A 176 -23.83 -18.26 28.27
C ILE A 176 -22.46 -18.15 27.62
N ASP A 177 -21.99 -19.24 27.03
CA ASP A 177 -20.80 -19.20 26.19
C ASP A 177 -21.15 -18.48 24.88
N TYR A 178 -20.74 -17.21 24.76
CA TYR A 178 -20.99 -16.46 23.53
C TYR A 178 -20.06 -16.90 22.39
N GLY A 179 -19.04 -17.71 22.65
CA GLY A 179 -18.15 -18.29 21.65
C GLY A 179 -18.92 -19.12 20.60
N ASP A 180 -19.92 -19.87 21.03
CA ASP A 180 -20.80 -20.67 20.16
C ASP A 180 -21.58 -19.83 19.13
N TYR A 181 -21.81 -18.54 19.44
CA TYR A 181 -22.55 -17.63 18.58
C TYR A 181 -21.65 -16.85 17.61
N LYS A 182 -20.32 -16.99 17.69
CA LYS A 182 -19.35 -16.27 16.84
C LYS A 182 -19.68 -16.43 15.35
N TYR A 183 -19.94 -17.64 14.89
CA TYR A 183 -20.26 -17.90 13.47
C TYR A 183 -21.62 -17.34 13.04
N LEU A 184 -22.61 -17.31 13.94
CA LEU A 184 -23.91 -16.70 13.68
C LEU A 184 -23.75 -15.18 13.54
N LEU A 185 -23.00 -14.55 14.45
CA LEU A 185 -22.69 -13.13 14.42
C LEU A 185 -21.85 -12.74 13.20
N LEU A 186 -20.94 -13.61 12.75
CA LEU A 186 -20.23 -13.44 11.48
C LEU A 186 -21.18 -13.43 10.28
N GLY A 187 -22.14 -14.37 10.25
CA GLY A 187 -23.18 -14.40 9.22
C GLY A 187 -24.03 -13.12 9.22
N LEU A 188 -24.42 -12.65 10.41
CA LEU A 188 -25.18 -11.41 10.58
C LEU A 188 -24.38 -10.18 10.14
N GLN A 189 -23.12 -10.08 10.56
CA GLN A 189 -22.19 -9.02 10.12
C GLN A 189 -22.09 -8.99 8.61
N LEU A 190 -21.84 -10.15 7.97
CA LEU A 190 -21.68 -10.26 6.53
C LEU A 190 -22.96 -9.77 5.82
N PHE A 191 -24.12 -10.19 6.29
CA PHE A 191 -25.41 -9.78 5.74
C PHE A 191 -25.66 -8.27 5.88
N LEU A 192 -25.51 -7.72 7.10
CA LEU A 192 -25.77 -6.29 7.37
C LEU A 192 -24.76 -5.37 6.67
N SER A 193 -23.48 -5.70 6.71
CA SER A 193 -22.43 -4.93 6.01
C SER A 193 -22.64 -4.93 4.50
N SER A 194 -23.00 -6.08 3.92
CA SER A 194 -23.35 -6.18 2.49
C SER A 194 -24.57 -5.33 2.14
N LEU A 195 -25.62 -5.36 2.96
CA LEU A 195 -26.83 -4.58 2.74
C LEU A 195 -26.53 -3.07 2.74
N ILE A 196 -25.83 -2.58 3.77
CA ILE A 196 -25.42 -1.17 3.87
C ILE A 196 -24.51 -0.79 2.70
N GLY A 197 -23.57 -1.65 2.34
CA GLY A 197 -22.67 -1.45 1.22
C GLY A 197 -23.39 -1.35 -0.13
N ILE A 198 -24.38 -2.22 -0.40
CA ILE A 198 -25.15 -2.19 -1.64
C ILE A 198 -25.96 -0.90 -1.72
N LEU A 199 -26.63 -0.53 -0.62
CA LEU A 199 -27.38 0.73 -0.52
C LEU A 199 -26.47 1.94 -0.79
N TRP A 200 -25.25 1.93 -0.26
CA TRP A 200 -24.26 2.96 -0.53
C TRP A 200 -23.82 2.96 -2.01
N LEU A 201 -23.47 1.81 -2.59
CA LEU A 201 -23.05 1.68 -4.00
C LEU A 201 -24.08 2.23 -4.97
N VAL A 202 -25.36 1.89 -4.75
CA VAL A 202 -26.49 2.35 -5.57
C VAL A 202 -26.64 3.88 -5.52
N ASN A 203 -26.15 4.54 -4.47
CA ASN A 203 -26.21 6.01 -4.34
C ASN A 203 -24.92 6.70 -4.82
N ILE A 204 -23.74 6.19 -4.45
CA ILE A 204 -22.44 6.81 -4.74
C ILE A 204 -22.07 6.71 -6.23
N ILE A 205 -22.38 5.59 -6.89
CA ILE A 205 -22.04 5.39 -8.31
C ILE A 205 -22.84 6.36 -9.20
N PRO A 206 -24.18 6.46 -9.10
CA PRO A 206 -24.93 7.43 -9.89
C PRO A 206 -24.56 8.88 -9.56
N TYR A 207 -24.20 9.18 -8.31
CA TYR A 207 -23.72 10.50 -7.91
C TYR A 207 -22.46 10.91 -8.70
N PHE A 208 -21.41 10.08 -8.71
CA PHE A 208 -20.21 10.39 -9.49
C PHE A 208 -20.42 10.29 -10.99
N LYS A 209 -21.33 9.43 -11.47
CA LYS A 209 -21.72 9.41 -12.90
C LYS A 209 -22.39 10.72 -13.33
N ARG A 210 -23.21 11.33 -12.46
CA ARG A 210 -23.82 12.65 -12.73
C ARG A 210 -22.78 13.74 -12.83
N ILE A 211 -21.81 13.78 -11.90
CA ILE A 211 -20.68 14.72 -11.97
C ILE A 211 -19.85 14.48 -13.24
N ALA A 212 -19.63 13.21 -13.61
CA ALA A 212 -18.89 12.84 -14.82
C ALA A 212 -19.60 13.26 -16.13
N ALA A 213 -20.93 13.38 -16.11
CA ALA A 213 -21.74 13.81 -17.24
C ALA A 213 -21.79 15.35 -17.39
N ASP A 214 -21.47 16.11 -16.34
CA ASP A 214 -21.42 17.58 -16.37
C ASP A 214 -20.11 18.06 -17.01
N THR A 215 -20.07 18.01 -18.35
CA THR A 215 -18.87 18.38 -19.11
C THR A 215 -18.53 19.86 -19.03
N GLU A 216 -19.52 20.73 -18.80
CA GLU A 216 -19.28 22.16 -18.61
C GLU A 216 -18.54 22.43 -17.31
N PHE A 217 -19.04 21.86 -16.20
CA PHE A 217 -18.37 21.93 -14.91
C PHE A 217 -16.93 21.38 -15.01
N LEU A 218 -16.77 20.17 -15.54
CA LEU A 218 -15.45 19.54 -15.67
C LEU A 218 -14.51 20.34 -16.58
N GLY A 219 -15.05 20.98 -17.63
CA GLY A 219 -14.27 21.84 -18.51
C GLY A 219 -13.75 23.10 -17.81
N ARG A 220 -14.55 23.71 -16.92
CA ARG A 220 -14.11 24.87 -16.12
C ARG A 220 -13.03 24.48 -15.12
N VAL A 221 -13.21 23.36 -14.42
CA VAL A 221 -12.22 22.84 -13.46
C VAL A 221 -10.91 22.46 -14.16
N MET A 222 -10.98 21.79 -15.32
CA MET A 222 -9.77 21.42 -16.07
C MET A 222 -9.02 22.65 -16.58
N ARG A 223 -9.73 23.69 -17.02
CA ARG A 223 -9.10 24.93 -17.47
C ARG A 223 -8.30 25.58 -16.35
N ASP A 224 -8.88 25.66 -15.15
CA ASP A 224 -8.20 26.20 -13.97
C ASP A 224 -6.99 25.35 -13.59
N TYR A 225 -7.16 24.02 -13.62
CA TYR A 225 -6.06 23.07 -13.42
C TYR A 225 -4.91 23.29 -14.42
N ASP A 226 -5.22 23.46 -15.70
CA ASP A 226 -4.21 23.62 -16.74
C ASP A 226 -3.48 24.97 -16.63
N LEU A 227 -4.18 26.03 -16.19
CA LEU A 227 -3.60 27.35 -15.95
C LEU A 227 -2.69 27.36 -14.71
N GLU A 228 -3.16 26.83 -13.58
CA GLU A 228 -2.45 26.93 -12.30
C GLU A 228 -1.33 25.86 -12.15
N ILE A 229 -1.49 24.68 -12.75
CA ILE A 229 -0.67 23.50 -12.42
C ILE A 229 0.08 22.94 -13.63
N THR A 230 -0.56 22.81 -14.80
CA THR A 230 0.09 22.17 -15.97
C THR A 230 1.27 22.99 -16.50
N GLN A 231 1.28 24.30 -16.26
CA GLN A 231 2.42 25.18 -16.61
C GLN A 231 3.62 25.03 -15.66
N ASN A 232 3.44 24.42 -14.48
CA ASN A 232 4.52 24.21 -13.52
C ASN A 232 5.19 22.83 -13.73
N VAL A 233 6.22 22.81 -14.58
CA VAL A 233 7.01 21.61 -14.92
C VAL A 233 7.58 20.93 -13.67
N GLY A 234 8.02 21.71 -12.67
CA GLY A 234 8.55 21.20 -11.41
C GLY A 234 7.52 20.44 -10.58
N LEU A 235 6.25 20.86 -10.61
CA LEU A 235 5.17 20.23 -9.86
C LEU A 235 4.80 18.85 -10.44
N GLY A 236 4.75 18.72 -11.76
CA GLY A 236 4.51 17.43 -12.44
C GLY A 236 5.62 16.40 -12.18
N PHE A 237 6.87 16.86 -12.17
CA PHE A 237 8.04 16.04 -11.81
C PHE A 237 7.97 15.58 -10.34
N ARG A 238 7.75 16.51 -9.40
CA ARG A 238 7.62 16.22 -7.95
C ARG A 238 6.60 15.14 -7.65
N ARG A 239 5.39 15.23 -8.23
CA ARG A 239 4.35 14.19 -8.03
C ARG A 239 4.77 12.82 -8.55
N SER A 240 5.42 12.81 -9.71
CA SER A 240 5.87 11.59 -10.33
C SER A 240 6.97 10.94 -9.47
N LEU A 241 7.90 11.73 -8.95
CA LEU A 241 8.92 11.29 -8.01
C LEU A 241 8.34 10.80 -6.68
N ARG A 242 7.41 11.54 -6.08
CA ARG A 242 6.71 11.12 -4.84
C ARG A 242 6.03 9.77 -5.00
N SER A 243 5.43 9.53 -6.17
CA SER A 243 4.84 8.23 -6.49
C SER A 243 5.90 7.14 -6.64
N VAL A 244 7.07 7.43 -7.21
CA VAL A 244 8.18 6.45 -7.32
C VAL A 244 8.70 6.11 -5.92
N VAL A 245 9.01 7.12 -5.10
CA VAL A 245 9.48 6.93 -3.71
C VAL A 245 8.48 6.12 -2.90
N THR A 246 7.19 6.45 -2.99
CA THR A 246 6.12 5.66 -2.34
C THR A 246 6.15 4.19 -2.77
N LEU A 247 6.28 3.91 -4.07
CA LEU A 247 6.28 2.55 -4.58
C LEU A 247 7.56 1.79 -4.21
N LEU A 248 8.70 2.48 -4.13
CA LEU A 248 9.95 1.92 -3.62
C LEU A 248 9.81 1.50 -2.16
N ILE A 249 9.32 2.41 -1.30
CA ILE A 249 9.05 2.10 0.10
C ILE A 249 8.08 0.92 0.21
N ALA A 250 6.98 0.94 -0.55
CA ALA A 250 6.00 -0.14 -0.54
C ALA A 250 6.60 -1.47 -0.99
N GLY A 251 7.54 -1.46 -1.95
CA GLY A 251 8.26 -2.66 -2.38
C GLY A 251 9.18 -3.21 -1.30
N PHE A 252 9.97 -2.34 -0.65
CA PHE A 252 10.93 -2.74 0.38
C PHE A 252 10.29 -3.26 1.67
N VAL A 253 9.02 -2.91 1.96
CA VAL A 253 8.25 -3.50 3.09
C VAL A 253 8.16 -5.02 3.01
N PHE A 254 8.22 -5.61 1.81
CA PHE A 254 8.11 -7.06 1.61
C PHE A 254 9.44 -7.81 1.68
N PHE A 255 10.55 -7.12 1.97
CA PHE A 255 11.88 -7.75 2.06
C PHE A 255 12.20 -8.40 3.41
N PRO A 256 11.71 -7.90 4.57
CA PRO A 256 11.80 -8.65 5.81
C PRO A 256 11.13 -10.01 5.61
N ASN A 257 11.85 -11.09 5.91
CA ASN A 257 11.28 -12.43 5.87
C ASN A 257 10.77 -12.80 7.25
N LEU A 258 9.51 -13.18 7.31
CA LEU A 258 8.86 -13.64 8.53
C LEU A 258 8.62 -15.15 8.35
N TRP A 259 9.50 -15.95 8.93
CA TRP A 259 9.42 -17.40 8.83
C TRP A 259 8.61 -17.95 10.01
N LEU A 260 7.44 -18.51 9.74
CA LEU A 260 6.63 -19.24 10.72
C LEU A 260 6.45 -20.67 10.22
N ASP A 261 6.76 -21.65 11.06
CA ASP A 261 6.55 -23.09 10.79
C ASP A 261 7.07 -23.65 9.46
N GLY A 262 8.09 -23.03 8.87
CA GLY A 262 8.62 -23.50 7.59
C GLY A 262 8.23 -22.65 6.40
N ILE A 263 7.36 -21.67 6.60
CA ILE A 263 6.76 -20.87 5.54
C ILE A 263 7.18 -19.42 5.75
N ASN A 264 7.65 -18.77 4.70
CA ASN A 264 7.81 -17.32 4.71
C ASN A 264 6.42 -16.70 4.53
N VAL A 265 5.93 -16.01 5.54
CA VAL A 265 4.60 -15.41 5.55
C VAL A 265 4.52 -14.23 4.58
N ILE A 266 5.63 -13.50 4.40
CA ILE A 266 5.68 -12.27 3.61
C ILE A 266 5.98 -12.61 2.15
N PRO A 267 5.05 -12.32 1.21
CA PRO A 267 5.24 -12.59 -0.21
C PRO A 267 6.13 -11.52 -0.86
N THR A 268 7.43 -11.76 -0.86
CA THR A 268 8.49 -10.97 -1.54
C THR A 268 8.17 -10.60 -2.99
N PHE A 269 7.47 -11.47 -3.74
CA PHE A 269 7.10 -11.21 -5.13
C PHE A 269 6.15 -10.01 -5.29
N VAL A 270 5.30 -9.76 -4.28
CA VAL A 270 4.41 -8.58 -4.26
C VAL A 270 5.25 -7.30 -4.16
N GLY A 271 6.31 -7.33 -3.34
CA GLY A 271 7.30 -6.28 -3.28
C GLY A 271 7.98 -6.02 -4.62
N ALA A 272 8.42 -7.08 -5.29
CA ALA A 272 9.04 -7.02 -6.62
C ALA A 272 8.12 -6.38 -7.67
N ILE A 273 6.81 -6.65 -7.64
CA ILE A 273 5.82 -6.01 -8.52
C ILE A 273 5.77 -4.50 -8.27
N PHE A 274 5.76 -4.05 -7.00
CA PHE A 274 5.81 -2.62 -6.68
C PHE A 274 7.11 -1.97 -7.20
N LEU A 275 8.25 -2.64 -7.03
CA LEU A 275 9.54 -2.17 -7.56
C LEU A 275 9.54 -2.09 -9.09
N ALA A 276 8.95 -3.05 -9.80
CA ALA A 276 8.80 -3.02 -11.25
C ALA A 276 7.99 -1.80 -11.71
N VAL A 277 6.87 -1.52 -11.05
CA VAL A 277 6.04 -0.33 -11.34
C VAL A 277 6.79 0.96 -10.99
N ALA A 278 7.55 0.98 -9.90
CA ALA A 278 8.38 2.12 -9.50
C ALA A 278 9.42 2.43 -10.59
N MET A 279 10.18 1.42 -11.03
CA MET A 279 11.20 1.57 -12.07
C MET A 279 10.59 1.95 -13.42
N ALA A 280 9.43 1.39 -13.79
CA ALA A 280 8.74 1.77 -15.02
C ALA A 280 8.29 3.24 -15.02
N LYS A 281 7.88 3.77 -13.86
CA LYS A 281 7.59 5.19 -13.69
C LYS A 281 8.85 6.04 -13.70
N LEU A 282 9.87 5.65 -12.95
CA LEU A 282 11.14 6.35 -12.88
C LEU A 282 11.77 6.49 -14.27
N ARG A 283 11.75 5.42 -15.09
CA ARG A 283 12.24 5.42 -16.47
C ARG A 283 11.60 6.51 -17.34
N LYS A 284 10.30 6.80 -17.16
CA LYS A 284 9.62 7.85 -17.94
C LYS A 284 10.08 9.26 -17.56
N ILE A 285 10.59 9.42 -16.34
CA ILE A 285 10.99 10.69 -15.76
C ILE A 285 12.48 10.95 -16.03
N SER A 286 13.32 9.95 -15.76
CA SER A 286 14.79 10.08 -15.71
C SER A 286 15.52 9.44 -16.90
N LEU A 287 14.79 8.96 -17.92
CA LEU A 287 15.35 8.14 -19.01
C LEU A 287 16.15 6.92 -18.50
N GLY A 288 15.67 6.34 -17.39
CA GLY A 288 16.24 5.15 -16.77
C GLY A 288 16.32 3.94 -17.71
N SER A 289 17.16 2.97 -17.36
CA SER A 289 17.38 1.78 -18.19
C SER A 289 16.12 0.93 -18.30
N LYS A 290 15.81 0.43 -19.50
CA LYS A 290 14.72 -0.56 -19.68
C LYS A 290 15.03 -1.89 -18.98
N TRP A 291 16.33 -2.20 -18.80
CA TRP A 291 16.79 -3.45 -18.22
C TRP A 291 16.46 -3.56 -16.73
N THR A 292 16.47 -2.44 -16.00
CA THR A 292 16.11 -2.44 -14.58
C THR A 292 14.66 -2.86 -14.39
N VAL A 293 13.74 -2.37 -15.22
CA VAL A 293 12.32 -2.78 -15.21
C VAL A 293 12.17 -4.28 -15.50
N TRP A 294 12.83 -4.78 -16.54
CA TRP A 294 12.78 -6.21 -16.89
C TRP A 294 13.33 -7.10 -15.77
N TRP A 295 14.42 -6.68 -15.14
CA TRP A 295 14.98 -7.43 -14.01
C TRP A 295 14.01 -7.52 -12.82
N GLN A 296 13.27 -6.44 -12.51
CA GLN A 296 12.24 -6.50 -11.47
C GLN A 296 11.12 -7.49 -11.80
N ILE A 297 10.74 -7.61 -13.07
CA ILE A 297 9.74 -8.59 -13.53
C ILE A 297 10.28 -10.02 -13.37
N ILE A 298 11.55 -10.25 -13.74
CA ILE A 298 12.21 -11.55 -13.57
C ILE A 298 12.30 -11.90 -12.08
N PHE A 299 12.73 -10.96 -11.24
CA PHE A 299 12.77 -11.13 -9.79
C PHE A 299 11.39 -11.47 -9.22
N ALA A 300 10.32 -10.78 -9.66
CA ALA A 300 8.96 -11.09 -9.24
C ALA A 300 8.54 -12.52 -9.63
N ALA A 301 8.89 -12.97 -10.82
CA ALA A 301 8.59 -14.33 -11.27
C ALA A 301 9.33 -15.40 -10.45
N ILE A 302 10.65 -15.22 -10.22
CA ILE A 302 11.45 -16.15 -9.42
C ILE A 302 10.91 -16.23 -7.98
N SER A 303 10.63 -15.07 -7.39
CA SER A 303 10.09 -14.97 -6.04
C SER A 303 8.69 -15.60 -5.92
N ALA A 304 7.83 -15.45 -6.93
CA ALA A 304 6.50 -16.09 -6.93
C ALA A 304 6.61 -17.63 -6.98
N VAL A 305 7.54 -18.17 -7.77
CA VAL A 305 7.78 -19.61 -7.84
C VAL A 305 8.35 -20.14 -6.52
N SER A 306 9.32 -19.42 -5.93
CA SER A 306 9.90 -19.74 -4.62
C SER A 306 8.85 -19.76 -3.50
N TYR A 307 7.98 -18.73 -3.48
CA TYR A 307 6.89 -18.62 -2.52
C TYR A 307 5.85 -19.73 -2.69
N ALA A 308 5.43 -20.03 -3.92
CA ALA A 308 4.50 -21.13 -4.20
C ALA A 308 5.07 -22.49 -3.77
N ALA A 309 6.35 -22.75 -4.04
CA ALA A 309 7.03 -23.97 -3.60
C ALA A 309 7.08 -24.07 -2.07
N SER A 310 7.31 -22.95 -1.37
CA SER A 310 7.31 -22.89 0.10
C SER A 310 5.93 -23.16 0.71
N ILE A 311 4.86 -22.64 0.09
CA ILE A 311 3.48 -22.95 0.50
C ILE A 311 3.18 -24.43 0.28
N LEU A 312 3.50 -24.97 -0.90
CA LEU A 312 3.28 -26.39 -1.18
C LEU A 312 4.02 -27.27 -0.19
N PHE A 313 5.25 -26.90 0.20
CA PHE A 313 5.99 -27.61 1.23
C PHE A 313 5.24 -27.59 2.55
N GLY A 314 4.79 -26.43 3.01
CA GLY A 314 4.05 -26.28 4.26
C GLY A 314 2.66 -26.96 4.28
N LEU A 315 2.04 -27.20 3.12
CA LEU A 315 0.78 -27.93 3.01
C LEU A 315 0.96 -29.45 3.13
N PHE A 316 2.08 -29.99 2.66
CA PHE A 316 2.32 -31.44 2.63
C PHE A 316 3.24 -31.94 3.75
N TYR A 317 4.12 -31.07 4.27
CA TYR A 317 5.17 -31.44 5.21
C TYR A 317 5.40 -30.34 6.25
N SER A 318 5.81 -30.73 7.46
CA SER A 318 6.35 -29.82 8.47
C SER A 318 7.89 -29.78 8.41
N ILE A 319 8.51 -28.73 8.96
CA ILE A 319 9.99 -28.69 9.10
C ILE A 319 10.51 -29.94 9.82
N SER A 320 9.80 -30.41 10.85
CA SER A 320 10.18 -31.59 11.63
C SER A 320 10.18 -32.90 10.82
N SER A 321 9.47 -32.94 9.68
CA SER A 321 9.48 -34.10 8.77
C SER A 321 10.77 -34.22 7.96
N ILE A 322 11.55 -33.14 7.81
CA ILE A 322 12.79 -33.12 7.01
C ILE A 322 13.81 -34.15 7.50
N MET A 323 13.89 -34.35 8.82
CA MET A 323 14.84 -35.30 9.43
C MET A 323 14.29 -36.74 9.49
N ARG A 324 13.03 -36.94 9.10
CA ARG A 324 12.30 -38.22 9.27
C ARG A 324 11.95 -38.89 7.95
N ASP A 325 11.83 -38.12 6.87
CA ASP A 325 11.40 -38.60 5.56
C ASP A 325 12.29 -38.06 4.42
N PHE A 326 12.71 -38.96 3.53
CA PHE A 326 13.55 -38.62 2.37
C PHE A 326 12.79 -37.76 1.35
N THR A 327 11.50 -38.01 1.14
CA THR A 327 10.68 -37.20 0.22
C THR A 327 10.52 -35.76 0.71
N ALA A 328 10.29 -35.58 2.02
CA ALA A 328 10.30 -34.25 2.64
C ALA A 328 11.65 -33.55 2.49
N TYR A 329 12.77 -34.27 2.64
CA TYR A 329 14.12 -33.71 2.47
C TYR A 329 14.42 -33.26 1.03
N GLU A 330 14.05 -34.06 0.03
CA GLU A 330 14.21 -33.70 -1.38
C GLU A 330 13.37 -32.47 -1.75
N PHE A 331 12.11 -32.43 -1.29
CA PHE A 331 11.23 -31.30 -1.54
C PHE A 331 11.74 -30.02 -0.84
N TYR A 332 12.23 -30.15 0.39
CA TYR A 332 12.89 -29.05 1.10
C TYR A 332 14.11 -28.52 0.34
N ASN A 333 14.95 -29.40 -0.21
CA ASN A 333 16.10 -28.98 -1.01
C ASN A 333 15.73 -28.15 -2.24
N ILE A 334 14.63 -28.50 -2.92
CA ILE A 334 14.09 -27.71 -4.03
C ILE A 334 13.69 -26.31 -3.54
N THR A 335 12.92 -26.21 -2.44
CA THR A 335 12.53 -24.90 -1.88
C THR A 335 13.73 -24.06 -1.45
N ARG A 336 14.79 -24.70 -0.93
CA ARG A 336 16.04 -24.03 -0.54
C ARG A 336 16.79 -23.47 -1.74
N ILE A 337 16.92 -24.23 -2.84
CA ILE A 337 17.57 -23.76 -4.07
C ILE A 337 16.79 -22.59 -4.68
N LEU A 338 15.45 -22.69 -4.74
CA LEU A 338 14.60 -21.60 -5.22
C LEU A 338 14.73 -20.34 -4.38
N SER A 339 14.80 -20.49 -3.05
CA SER A 339 15.06 -19.38 -2.14
C SER A 339 16.42 -18.73 -2.42
N ILE A 340 17.49 -19.51 -2.59
CA ILE A 340 18.83 -18.96 -2.93
C ILE A 340 18.78 -18.15 -4.23
N LEU A 341 18.14 -18.67 -5.27
CA LEU A 341 17.96 -17.97 -6.54
C LEU A 341 17.17 -16.66 -6.38
N GLU A 342 16.13 -16.68 -5.55
CA GLU A 342 15.35 -15.50 -5.19
C GLU A 342 16.20 -14.44 -4.50
N TYR A 343 16.99 -14.79 -3.48
CA TYR A 343 17.88 -13.84 -2.79
C TYR A 343 18.95 -13.28 -3.74
N ALA A 344 19.51 -14.11 -4.61
CA ALA A 344 20.46 -13.64 -5.62
C ALA A 344 19.80 -12.62 -6.57
N ALA A 345 18.58 -12.90 -7.03
CA ALA A 345 17.81 -11.99 -7.86
C ALA A 345 17.45 -10.68 -7.13
N MET A 346 17.13 -10.77 -5.83
CA MET A 346 16.87 -9.61 -4.95
C MET A 346 18.11 -8.72 -4.82
N ALA A 347 19.30 -9.29 -4.59
CA ALA A 347 20.53 -8.52 -4.47
C ALA A 347 20.85 -7.73 -5.74
N VAL A 348 20.72 -8.36 -6.92
CA VAL A 348 20.90 -7.69 -8.22
C VAL A 348 19.82 -6.62 -8.43
N SER A 349 18.57 -6.91 -8.06
CA SER A 349 17.46 -5.96 -8.14
C SER A 349 17.74 -4.68 -7.34
N VAL A 350 18.18 -4.83 -6.09
CA VAL A 350 18.50 -3.71 -5.22
C VAL A 350 19.67 -2.91 -5.80
N TYR A 351 20.77 -3.58 -6.19
CA TYR A 351 21.90 -2.92 -6.82
C TYR A 351 21.49 -2.04 -8.03
N MET A 352 20.63 -2.58 -8.89
CA MET A 352 20.09 -1.85 -10.05
C MET A 352 19.24 -0.63 -9.66
N ILE A 353 18.38 -0.77 -8.65
CA ILE A 353 17.55 0.34 -8.13
C ILE A 353 18.43 1.46 -7.59
N TYR A 354 19.44 1.12 -6.77
CA TYR A 354 20.39 2.08 -6.22
C TYR A 354 21.17 2.79 -7.34
N GLY A 355 21.57 2.08 -8.39
CA GLY A 355 22.18 2.67 -9.59
C GLY A 355 21.30 3.73 -10.27
N GLU A 356 20.00 3.45 -10.42
CA GLU A 356 19.05 4.41 -11.01
C GLU A 356 18.77 5.61 -10.08
N LEU A 357 18.72 5.40 -8.76
CA LEU A 357 18.58 6.50 -7.79
C LEU A 357 19.80 7.43 -7.81
N ARG A 358 21.01 6.89 -7.89
CA ARG A 358 22.23 7.71 -8.05
C ARG A 358 22.22 8.50 -9.35
N ARG A 359 21.72 7.90 -10.44
CA ARG A 359 21.54 8.61 -11.71
C ARG A 359 20.54 9.76 -11.57
N LEU A 360 19.41 9.54 -10.89
CA LEU A 360 18.42 10.57 -10.60
C LEU A 360 19.04 11.74 -9.82
N ILE A 361 19.81 11.46 -8.76
CA ILE A 361 20.55 12.46 -7.97
C ILE A 361 21.42 13.31 -8.88
N ARG A 362 22.28 12.68 -9.69
CA ARG A 362 23.20 13.41 -10.58
C ARG A 362 22.49 14.32 -11.58
N MET A 363 21.30 13.92 -12.05
CA MET A 363 20.56 14.72 -13.03
C MET A 363 19.79 15.89 -12.42
N HIS A 364 19.34 15.79 -11.17
CA HIS A 364 18.41 16.78 -10.60
C HIS A 364 19.03 17.60 -9.48
N LEU A 365 19.94 17.04 -8.68
CA LEU A 365 20.64 17.73 -7.59
C LEU A 365 22.00 18.30 -8.00
N GLY A 366 22.44 18.06 -9.24
CA GLY A 366 23.70 18.62 -9.75
C GLY A 366 23.64 20.14 -9.92
N PRO A 367 24.82 20.81 -9.93
CA PRO A 367 24.92 22.23 -10.22
C PRO A 367 24.37 22.53 -11.62
N ASP A 368 23.46 23.48 -11.73
CA ASP A 368 22.93 23.89 -13.04
C ASP A 368 24.04 24.57 -13.86
N PRO A 369 24.20 24.23 -15.14
CA PRO A 369 25.31 24.72 -15.97
C PRO A 369 25.30 26.24 -16.16
N ASP A 370 24.15 26.89 -15.93
CA ASP A 370 23.95 28.32 -16.11
C ASP A 370 24.23 29.14 -14.83
N VAL A 371 24.51 28.49 -13.70
CA VAL A 371 24.79 29.18 -12.42
C VAL A 371 26.26 29.58 -12.37
N THR A 372 26.53 30.87 -12.55
CA THR A 372 27.89 31.43 -12.48
C THR A 372 28.39 31.68 -11.04
N ASP A 373 27.50 31.62 -10.05
CA ASP A 373 27.86 31.85 -8.64
C ASP A 373 28.50 30.59 -8.02
N ARG A 374 29.79 30.70 -7.69
CA ARG A 374 30.58 29.64 -7.07
C ARG A 374 29.99 29.15 -5.74
N ARG A 375 29.35 30.04 -4.97
CA ARG A 375 28.80 29.66 -3.67
C ARG A 375 27.59 28.73 -3.83
N LEU A 376 26.75 28.98 -4.82
CA LEU A 376 25.59 28.13 -5.14
C LEU A 376 26.02 26.79 -5.73
N THR A 377 27.06 26.77 -6.58
CA THR A 377 27.60 25.50 -7.11
C THR A 377 28.16 24.61 -6.01
N ASP A 378 28.84 25.19 -5.00
CA ASP A 378 29.37 24.43 -3.86
C ASP A 378 28.25 23.88 -2.98
N ILE A 379 27.18 24.65 -2.76
CA ILE A 379 25.98 24.20 -2.04
C ILE A 379 25.33 23.02 -2.78
N TYR A 380 25.08 23.12 -4.09
CA TYR A 380 24.47 22.02 -4.86
C TYR A 380 25.37 20.78 -4.92
N ALA A 381 26.69 20.96 -5.08
CA ALA A 381 27.64 19.85 -5.04
C ALA A 381 27.63 19.14 -3.68
N SER A 382 27.59 19.90 -2.57
CA SER A 382 27.49 19.32 -1.22
C SER A 382 26.18 18.55 -1.00
N GLN A 383 25.04 19.11 -1.43
CA GLN A 383 23.74 18.44 -1.36
C GLN A 383 23.71 17.14 -2.17
N GLN A 384 24.27 17.18 -3.39
CA GLN A 384 24.41 16.00 -4.24
C GLN A 384 25.28 14.92 -3.58
N HIS A 385 26.41 15.31 -2.97
CA HIS A 385 27.29 14.38 -2.27
C HIS A 385 26.63 13.78 -1.02
N GLU A 386 25.90 14.57 -0.24
CA GLU A 386 25.18 14.11 0.94
C GLU A 386 24.10 13.08 0.56
N ALA A 387 23.31 13.38 -0.48
CA ALA A 387 22.30 12.47 -1.01
C ALA A 387 22.93 11.16 -1.53
N ASP A 388 24.03 11.25 -2.29
CA ASP A 388 24.73 10.08 -2.83
C ASP A 388 25.28 9.20 -1.69
N ASN A 389 25.88 9.80 -0.66
CA ASN A 389 26.40 9.10 0.51
C ASN A 389 25.29 8.41 1.31
N SER A 390 24.15 9.09 1.53
CA SER A 390 22.98 8.51 2.21
C SER A 390 22.46 7.28 1.47
N ILE A 391 22.38 7.36 0.14
CA ILE A 391 22.00 6.21 -0.70
C ILE A 391 23.05 5.09 -0.65
N VAL A 392 24.34 5.40 -0.73
CA VAL A 392 25.39 4.37 -0.64
C VAL A 392 25.39 3.68 0.73
N ALA A 393 25.25 4.42 1.82
CA ALA A 393 25.12 3.88 3.17
C ALA A 393 23.89 2.97 3.30
N GLY A 394 22.76 3.35 2.67
CA GLY A 394 21.57 2.52 2.61
C GLY A 394 21.80 1.20 1.86
N PHE A 395 22.59 1.20 0.78
CA PHE A 395 22.97 -0.02 0.07
C PHE A 395 23.91 -0.91 0.91
N ILE A 396 24.86 -0.33 1.63
CA ILE A 396 25.72 -1.07 2.55
C ILE A 396 24.89 -1.71 3.67
N GLY A 397 23.96 -0.96 4.26
CA GLY A 397 23.01 -1.47 5.24
C GLY A 397 22.17 -2.64 4.69
N PHE A 398 21.75 -2.56 3.42
CA PHE A 398 21.08 -3.67 2.74
C PHE A 398 21.97 -4.91 2.68
N LEU A 399 23.24 -4.77 2.28
CA LEU A 399 24.16 -5.91 2.19
C LEU A 399 24.37 -6.59 3.55
N VAL A 400 24.43 -5.82 4.64
CA VAL A 400 24.54 -6.35 6.00
C VAL A 400 23.27 -7.13 6.37
N ALA A 401 22.08 -6.55 6.18
CA ALA A 401 20.81 -7.23 6.44
C ALA A 401 20.59 -8.45 5.53
N PHE A 402 21.06 -8.37 4.28
CA PHE A 402 21.04 -9.47 3.33
C PHE A 402 21.92 -10.63 3.79
N ALA A 403 23.14 -10.34 4.25
CA ALA A 403 24.06 -11.36 4.74
C ALA A 403 23.52 -12.13 5.95
N THR A 404 22.85 -11.46 6.89
CA THR A 404 22.20 -12.14 8.03
C THR A 404 21.07 -13.07 7.59
N ASN A 405 20.33 -12.69 6.55
CA ASN A 405 19.23 -13.49 5.99
C ASN A 405 19.75 -14.72 5.21
N VAL A 406 20.83 -14.55 4.43
CA VAL A 406 21.52 -15.67 3.78
C VAL A 406 22.10 -16.63 4.81
N ALA A 407 22.73 -16.12 5.89
CA ALA A 407 23.23 -16.95 6.97
C ALA A 407 22.10 -17.77 7.64
N TYR A 408 20.96 -17.14 7.93
CA TYR A 408 19.78 -17.84 8.44
C TYR A 408 19.29 -18.92 7.48
N LEU A 409 19.17 -18.63 6.17
CA LEU A 409 18.72 -19.61 5.17
C LEU A 409 19.60 -20.86 5.13
N ILE A 410 20.92 -20.69 5.27
CA ILE A 410 21.88 -21.80 5.27
C ILE A 410 21.72 -22.65 6.53
N MET A 411 21.55 -22.02 7.69
CA MET A 411 21.52 -22.70 9.00
C MET A 411 20.13 -23.13 9.46
N ARG A 412 19.09 -22.85 8.66
CA ARG A 412 17.67 -23.03 8.99
C ARG A 412 17.27 -24.46 9.39
N ALA A 413 17.97 -25.47 8.89
CA ALA A 413 17.69 -26.87 9.23
C ALA A 413 18.26 -27.28 10.61
N ASP A 414 19.22 -26.52 11.13
CA ASP A 414 20.04 -26.90 12.29
C ASP A 414 19.80 -25.99 13.51
N ILE A 415 19.07 -24.88 13.34
CA ILE A 415 18.91 -23.83 14.35
C ILE A 415 17.43 -23.62 14.72
N ASP A 416 17.20 -23.42 16.01
CA ASP A 416 15.89 -23.27 16.67
C ASP A 416 15.00 -22.16 16.07
N ILE A 417 13.68 -22.29 16.30
CA ILE A 417 12.58 -21.58 15.63
C ILE A 417 12.64 -20.05 15.77
N ALA A 418 13.43 -19.48 16.68
CA ALA A 418 13.47 -18.03 16.95
C ALA A 418 14.56 -17.23 16.20
N TYR A 419 15.50 -17.88 15.50
CA TYR A 419 16.65 -17.16 14.89
C TYR A 419 16.30 -16.29 13.68
N TRP A 420 15.11 -16.43 13.11
CA TRP A 420 14.63 -15.54 12.04
C TRP A 420 14.41 -14.09 12.52
N ILE A 421 14.31 -13.86 13.84
CA ILE A 421 14.15 -12.51 14.41
C ILE A 421 15.35 -11.62 14.08
N ILE A 422 16.57 -12.17 14.04
CA ILE A 422 17.79 -11.40 13.75
C ILE A 422 17.76 -10.80 12.34
N PRO A 423 17.58 -11.58 11.25
CA PRO A 423 17.47 -11.02 9.92
C PRO A 423 16.22 -10.15 9.76
N PHE A 424 15.11 -10.47 10.42
CA PHE A 424 13.90 -9.63 10.40
C PHE A 424 14.17 -8.23 10.97
N LEU A 425 14.80 -8.14 12.15
CA LEU A 425 15.16 -6.86 12.78
C LEU A 425 16.22 -6.10 11.97
N ALA A 426 17.21 -6.80 11.41
CA ALA A 426 18.22 -6.19 10.55
C ALA A 426 17.59 -5.51 9.32
N PHE A 427 16.64 -6.19 8.67
CA PHE A 427 15.84 -5.60 7.58
C PHE A 427 14.95 -4.46 8.07
N GLY A 428 14.38 -4.55 9.28
CA GLY A 428 13.61 -3.46 9.89
C GLY A 428 14.43 -2.19 10.10
N ILE A 429 15.64 -2.31 10.65
CA ILE A 429 16.56 -1.18 10.85
C ILE A 429 16.96 -0.58 9.50
N TRP A 430 17.35 -1.44 8.54
CA TRP A 430 17.67 -1.00 7.18
C TRP A 430 16.50 -0.28 6.52
N PHE A 431 15.29 -0.80 6.67
CA PHE A 431 14.08 -0.24 6.09
C PHE A 431 13.77 1.16 6.64
N ILE A 432 13.90 1.37 7.96
CA ILE A 432 13.74 2.69 8.59
C ILE A 432 14.76 3.69 8.01
N TYR A 433 16.02 3.26 7.87
CA TYR A 433 17.07 4.09 7.28
C TYR A 433 16.73 4.47 5.83
N VAL A 434 16.33 3.51 5.00
CA VAL A 434 15.98 3.75 3.59
C VAL A 434 14.78 4.68 3.43
N ILE A 435 13.75 4.56 4.28
CA ILE A 435 12.63 5.52 4.27
C ILE A 435 13.16 6.93 4.52
N SER A 436 14.01 7.12 5.52
CA SER A 436 14.59 8.41 5.85
C SER A 436 15.40 8.98 4.67
N SER A 437 16.29 8.17 4.08
CA SER A 437 17.10 8.57 2.93
C SER A 437 16.26 8.93 1.71
N LEU A 438 15.22 8.15 1.40
CA LEU A 438 14.34 8.42 0.26
C LEU A 438 13.44 9.65 0.49
N SER A 439 13.02 9.90 1.74
CA SER A 439 12.28 11.12 2.10
C SER A 439 13.18 12.35 1.96
N GLN A 440 14.40 12.29 2.50
CA GLN A 440 15.38 13.38 2.39
C GLN A 440 15.71 13.69 0.93
N LEU A 441 15.91 12.66 0.10
CA LEU A 441 16.10 12.82 -1.35
C LEU A 441 14.92 13.56 -2.00
N TYR A 442 13.70 13.17 -1.65
CA TYR A 442 12.49 13.81 -2.18
C TYR A 442 12.41 15.27 -1.75
N ASP A 443 12.67 15.58 -0.47
CA ASP A 443 12.60 16.94 0.08
C ASP A 443 13.66 17.86 -0.53
N GLN A 444 14.89 17.37 -0.72
CA GLN A 444 15.97 18.14 -1.36
C GLN A 444 15.66 18.45 -2.83
N ILE A 445 15.12 17.46 -3.55
CA ILE A 445 14.68 17.66 -4.93
C ILE A 445 13.50 18.63 -4.97
N GLU A 446 12.54 18.51 -4.04
CA GLU A 446 11.40 19.41 -3.94
C GLU A 446 11.86 20.86 -3.73
N TYR A 447 12.82 21.09 -2.84
CA TYR A 447 13.38 22.42 -2.57
C TYR A 447 13.98 23.08 -3.81
N LYS A 448 14.64 22.31 -4.71
CA LYS A 448 15.21 22.86 -5.95
C LYS A 448 14.14 23.30 -6.97
N TYR A 449 12.94 22.74 -6.89
CA TYR A 449 11.83 23.00 -7.83
C TYR A 449 10.73 23.91 -7.25
N ILE A 450 10.95 24.49 -6.06
CA ILE A 450 10.17 25.60 -5.49
C ILE A 450 10.83 26.89 -5.93
#